data_AF-A0A0A1TLE9-F1
#
_entry.id   AF-A0A0A1TLE9-F1
#
_cell.length_a   1.000
_cell.length_b   1.000
_cell.length_c   1.000
_cell.angle_alpha   90.00
_cell.angle_beta   90.00
_cell.angle_gamma   90.00
#
_symmetry.space_group_name_H-M   'P 1'
#
loop_
_entity.id
_entity.type
_entity.pdbx_description
1 polymer ?
#
loop_
_entity_poly.entity_id
_entity_poly.type
_entity_poly.pdbx_seq_one_letter_code
_entity_poly.pdbx_strand_id
1 'polypeptide(L)'
;MCGEEWERPAPHRAIVGGSHPPRKANDFIAGVHAGGYCGLRCLLACLKHTAARSSRGNEWANITNKGMTLFSLPLPFRTKPATMAKLPTIAIAGLACETSTFTPSRTDAPAFKPQRGNEILDRYSFLHADQPTGKAAIWKGALIGHALPGGVVTREAFGTLAAEIVERLKAIVAEGDLDGLWFDIHGAMVVEELDDIEAELLRRVRAVIGPDVVVSASMDLHGNVSRELAHQCDLITCYRMAPHEDTMETKERACTNLIAALSEKSPGKRPLKAWVPIPILLPGEQTSTRMEPAKSLYGAVPEVEAVDGVIDAAIWVGYAWADEPRNRAIVMVTGWNEKAVAEGAEKLAKLFWKSHADFEFVAPTSSFGEALDQAVKSPAKDRPFFISDSGDNPTAGGSGDVTWGLTELVARPEFKSLDAGYTVIYASVPGPEAIAIAVAAGVGANVTVTTGAAVDNIHAPPLTLSGRVHSIKHGDRWAETEVVLRVGCVYAILTKYRKPYHKEKDFTDLNLDPRSADIVIVKIGYLEPELYDMSKGWILALTPGGVDQDLERLGHHRIRRPMWPFDKKFDEEPDLSTRWISKSNEPLTGRDE
;
A
#
# COMPACT_ATOMS: atom_id res chain seq x y z
N MET A 1 1.82 -7.87 5.65
CA MET A 1 1.14 -7.13 4.57
C MET A 1 1.08 -5.67 4.99
N CYS A 2 1.01 -4.73 4.05
CA CYS A 2 1.40 -3.32 4.23
C CYS A 2 2.93 -3.09 4.38
N GLY A 3 3.71 -4.05 4.90
CA GLY A 3 5.13 -3.91 5.24
C GLY A 3 6.02 -3.21 4.20
N GLU A 4 5.97 -3.61 2.92
CA GLU A 4 6.90 -3.07 1.91
C GLU A 4 6.65 -1.59 1.57
N GLU A 5 5.41 -1.09 1.65
CA GLU A 5 5.09 0.31 1.31
C GLU A 5 5.66 1.31 2.33
N TRP A 6 5.88 0.82 3.56
CA TRP A 6 6.46 1.55 4.68
C TRP A 6 8.00 1.49 4.72
N GLU A 7 8.63 0.67 3.89
CA GLU A 7 10.00 0.21 4.11
C GLU A 7 11.12 0.98 3.39
N ARG A 8 10.86 1.74 2.31
CA ARG A 8 11.95 2.38 1.54
C ARG A 8 12.43 3.72 2.16
N PRO A 9 13.73 3.87 2.48
CA PRO A 9 14.30 5.15 2.91
C PRO A 9 14.57 6.11 1.74
N ALA A 10 14.43 7.42 1.97
CA ALA A 10 15.05 8.43 1.13
C ALA A 10 16.59 8.34 1.28
N PRO A 11 17.38 8.49 0.20
CA PRO A 11 18.83 8.45 0.31
C PRO A 11 19.33 9.65 1.12
N HIS A 12 19.93 9.38 2.29
CA HIS A 12 20.63 10.40 3.06
C HIS A 12 21.79 10.98 2.25
N ARG A 13 21.69 12.24 1.84
CA ARG A 13 22.84 13.02 1.37
C ARG A 13 23.77 13.30 2.55
N ALA A 14 24.98 12.78 2.46
CA ALA A 14 26.08 13.11 3.35
C ALA A 14 26.40 14.61 3.25
N ILE A 15 26.29 15.33 4.36
CA ILE A 15 26.79 16.70 4.50
C ILE A 15 28.31 16.59 4.72
N VAL A 16 29.08 17.00 3.72
CA VAL A 16 30.54 17.11 3.80
C VAL A 16 30.88 18.45 4.44
N GLY A 17 31.31 18.42 5.71
CA GLY A 17 31.99 19.53 6.38
C GLY A 17 33.47 19.19 6.54
N GLY A 18 34.33 19.83 5.76
CA GLY A 18 35.78 19.70 5.89
C GLY A 18 36.36 20.71 6.88
N SER A 19 37.45 20.34 7.57
CA SER A 19 38.71 21.11 7.61
C SER A 19 39.75 20.55 8.59
N HIS A 20 41.00 20.43 8.07
CA HIS A 20 42.32 20.53 8.73
C HIS A 20 43.11 19.26 9.15
N PRO A 21 44.48 19.28 9.05
CA PRO A 21 45.23 18.27 8.29
C PRO A 21 46.41 17.65 9.11
N PRO A 22 47.51 17.09 8.52
CA PRO A 22 47.89 15.69 8.77
C PRO A 22 49.17 15.52 9.61
N ARG A 23 49.37 14.33 10.20
CA ARG A 23 50.69 13.85 10.64
C ARG A 23 51.10 12.60 9.87
N LYS A 24 52.36 12.62 9.45
CA LYS A 24 53.10 11.67 8.61
C LYS A 24 53.59 10.44 9.38
N ALA A 25 53.98 9.43 8.58
CA ALA A 25 55.02 8.40 8.79
C ALA A 25 54.62 7.20 9.68
N ASN A 26 54.95 5.95 9.39
CA ASN A 26 55.81 5.34 8.37
C ASN A 26 55.45 3.85 8.20
N ASP A 27 55.70 3.36 6.99
CA ASP A 27 56.17 2.04 6.53
C ASP A 27 55.95 0.78 7.40
N PHE A 28 55.41 -0.28 6.79
CA PHE A 28 56.19 -1.49 6.56
C PHE A 28 55.62 -2.35 5.41
N ILE A 29 56.55 -3.06 4.77
CA ILE A 29 56.55 -3.71 3.46
C ILE A 29 56.02 -5.17 3.50
N ALA A 30 55.61 -5.65 2.31
CA ALA A 30 55.59 -7.03 1.77
C ALA A 30 54.17 -7.60 1.54
N GLY A 31 53.78 -8.16 0.39
CA GLY A 31 54.49 -8.47 -0.85
C GLY A 31 53.71 -9.55 -1.62
N VAL A 32 53.53 -9.31 -2.93
CA VAL A 32 53.52 -10.29 -4.05
C VAL A 32 52.39 -11.33 -4.15
N HIS A 33 51.51 -11.17 -5.18
CA HIS A 33 51.53 -12.05 -6.36
C HIS A 33 50.76 -11.47 -7.57
N ALA A 34 51.40 -11.59 -8.74
CA ALA A 34 50.98 -11.22 -10.09
C ALA A 34 49.92 -12.19 -10.66
N GLY A 35 49.03 -11.81 -11.57
CA GLY A 35 49.22 -11.49 -13.00
C GLY A 35 47.87 -11.75 -13.71
N GLY A 36 47.54 -11.28 -14.92
CA GLY A 36 48.23 -10.50 -15.94
C GLY A 36 47.27 -10.20 -17.11
N TYR A 37 47.69 -9.25 -17.96
CA TYR A 37 47.34 -8.99 -19.37
C TYR A 37 45.88 -8.64 -19.76
N CYS A 38 45.56 -7.40 -20.19
CA CYS A 38 45.87 -6.72 -21.48
C CYS A 38 45.06 -7.33 -22.65
N GLY A 39 44.30 -6.62 -23.49
CA GLY A 39 43.96 -5.22 -23.67
C GLY A 39 43.23 -5.06 -25.01
N LEU A 40 42.57 -3.93 -25.30
CA LEU A 40 42.53 -3.32 -26.64
C LEU A 40 41.97 -1.88 -26.60
N ARG A 41 42.63 -1.01 -27.37
CA ARG A 41 42.36 0.42 -27.61
C ARG A 41 41.42 0.62 -28.81
N CYS A 42 40.71 1.75 -28.84
CA CYS A 42 40.69 2.81 -29.90
C CYS A 42 39.46 3.73 -29.67
N LEU A 43 39.60 5.03 -29.34
CA LEU A 43 39.77 6.23 -30.22
C LEU A 43 38.65 6.38 -31.29
N LEU A 44 38.01 7.52 -31.58
CA LEU A 44 38.23 8.94 -31.26
C LEU A 44 36.94 9.74 -31.62
N ALA A 45 36.81 10.96 -31.09
CA ALA A 45 35.74 11.93 -31.29
C ALA A 45 36.00 12.99 -32.40
N CYS A 46 34.93 13.73 -32.73
CA CYS A 46 34.84 15.17 -33.12
C CYS A 46 35.09 15.61 -34.58
N LEU A 47 34.10 16.28 -35.22
CA LEU A 47 34.07 17.74 -35.49
C LEU A 47 32.90 18.20 -36.38
N LYS A 48 32.39 19.40 -36.08
CA LYS A 48 31.35 20.17 -36.79
C LYS A 48 31.96 21.25 -37.70
N HIS A 49 31.19 21.60 -38.74
CA HIS A 49 31.05 22.91 -39.43
C HIS A 49 32.23 23.56 -40.18
N THR A 50 32.03 23.86 -41.47
CA THR A 50 31.69 25.22 -41.99
C THR A 50 31.45 25.21 -43.51
N ALA A 51 30.65 26.17 -43.97
CA ALA A 51 30.17 26.36 -45.34
C ALA A 51 31.00 27.41 -46.11
N ALA A 52 31.03 27.34 -47.45
CA ALA A 52 31.03 28.52 -48.34
C ALA A 52 30.96 28.16 -49.85
N ARG A 53 29.95 28.76 -50.53
CA ARG A 53 29.94 29.38 -51.88
C ARG A 53 30.83 28.82 -53.00
N SER A 54 30.24 28.58 -54.19
CA SER A 54 30.37 29.53 -55.32
C SER A 54 29.45 29.20 -56.50
N SER A 55 28.99 30.28 -57.13
CA SER A 55 28.18 30.45 -58.34
C SER A 55 28.91 30.19 -59.66
N ARG A 56 28.14 29.80 -60.70
CA ARG A 56 28.25 30.10 -62.16
C ARG A 56 27.55 28.94 -62.89
N GLY A 57 26.81 29.06 -63.98
CA GLY A 57 26.48 30.12 -64.93
C GLY A 57 25.77 29.42 -66.11
N ASN A 58 24.79 30.07 -66.72
CA ASN A 58 23.96 29.58 -67.83
C ASN A 58 24.78 29.29 -69.11
N GLU A 59 24.34 28.32 -69.90
CA GLU A 59 24.43 28.38 -71.37
C GLU A 59 23.35 27.54 -72.05
N TRP A 60 22.86 28.05 -73.18
CA TRP A 60 21.69 27.62 -73.95
C TRP A 60 22.05 26.62 -75.05
N ALA A 61 21.15 25.68 -75.38
CA ALA A 61 20.97 25.19 -76.76
C ALA A 61 19.61 24.50 -76.97
N ASN A 62 18.87 24.97 -77.98
CA ASN A 62 17.63 24.42 -78.50
C ASN A 62 17.86 23.11 -79.28
N ILE A 63 17.08 22.05 -79.00
CA ILE A 63 16.73 21.01 -79.99
C ILE A 63 15.25 20.63 -79.84
N THR A 64 14.66 20.40 -81.00
CA THR A 64 13.26 20.28 -81.42
C THR A 64 12.45 19.09 -80.89
N ASN A 65 11.19 19.40 -80.56
CA ASN A 65 9.94 18.64 -80.71
C ASN A 65 10.00 17.12 -81.01
N LYS A 66 9.50 16.29 -80.08
CA LYS A 66 8.61 15.14 -80.35
C LYS A 66 7.83 14.80 -79.07
N GLY A 67 6.54 14.55 -79.24
CA GLY A 67 5.53 14.53 -78.17
C GLY A 67 5.79 13.59 -77.01
N MET A 68 5.44 14.06 -75.82
CA MET A 68 5.37 13.25 -74.62
C MET A 68 4.20 13.73 -73.76
N THR A 69 3.35 12.79 -73.39
CA THR A 69 2.15 12.89 -72.58
C THR A 69 2.45 13.58 -71.24
N LEU A 70 1.70 14.62 -70.90
CA LEU A 70 1.78 15.31 -69.60
C LEU A 70 1.27 14.38 -68.50
N PHE A 71 2.17 13.70 -67.81
CA PHE A 71 1.92 13.21 -66.45
C PHE A 71 2.08 14.38 -65.48
N SER A 72 0.98 14.73 -64.81
CA SER A 72 0.98 15.68 -63.68
C SER A 72 1.87 15.13 -62.56
N LEU A 73 2.99 15.81 -62.30
CA LEU A 73 3.83 15.56 -61.12
C LEU A 73 3.07 16.03 -59.87
N PRO A 74 2.95 15.20 -58.82
CA PRO A 74 2.41 15.68 -57.55
C PRO A 74 3.38 16.70 -56.95
N LEU A 75 2.85 17.87 -56.59
CA LEU A 75 3.54 18.85 -55.75
C LEU A 75 4.13 18.14 -54.52
N PRO A 76 5.37 18.46 -54.10
CA PRO A 76 5.92 17.89 -52.88
C PRO A 76 4.99 18.27 -51.72
N PHE A 77 4.44 17.24 -51.06
CA PHE A 77 3.69 17.40 -49.82
C PHE A 77 4.53 18.25 -48.88
N ARG A 78 4.04 19.46 -48.61
CA ARG A 78 4.55 20.32 -47.56
C ARG A 78 4.25 19.58 -46.26
N THR A 79 5.21 18.82 -45.75
CA THR A 79 5.11 18.22 -44.44
C THR A 79 4.87 19.36 -43.46
N LYS A 80 3.68 19.40 -42.85
CA LYS A 80 3.45 20.26 -41.70
C LYS A 80 4.57 19.92 -40.70
N PRO A 81 5.28 20.92 -40.14
CA PRO A 81 6.20 20.63 -39.05
C PRO A 81 5.40 19.87 -38.00
N ALA A 82 5.87 18.68 -37.62
CA ALA A 82 5.32 17.96 -36.50
C ALA A 82 5.45 18.90 -35.30
N THR A 83 4.34 19.48 -34.86
CA THR A 83 4.28 20.17 -33.57
C THR A 83 4.72 19.14 -32.56
N MET A 84 5.89 19.34 -31.93
CA MET A 84 6.28 18.52 -30.79
C MET A 84 5.11 18.56 -29.82
N ALA A 85 4.47 17.41 -29.57
CA ALA A 85 3.35 17.35 -28.65
C ALA A 85 3.85 17.85 -27.29
N LYS A 86 3.18 18.86 -26.74
CA LYS A 86 3.45 19.35 -25.39
C LYS A 86 3.26 18.16 -24.44
N LEU A 87 4.25 17.88 -23.59
CA LEU A 87 4.11 16.86 -22.56
C LEU A 87 2.99 17.27 -21.59
N PRO A 88 2.09 16.36 -21.19
CA PRO A 88 1.07 16.67 -20.20
C PRO A 88 1.71 17.02 -18.87
N THR A 89 1.15 17.99 -18.15
CA THR A 89 1.53 18.31 -16.77
C THR A 89 0.63 17.55 -15.81
N ILE A 90 1.23 16.77 -14.92
CA ILE A 90 0.50 15.89 -13.99
C ILE A 90 0.91 16.20 -12.56
N ALA A 91 -0.07 16.53 -11.72
CA ALA A 91 0.13 16.72 -10.29
C ALA A 91 0.03 15.38 -9.54
N ILE A 92 0.68 15.29 -8.38
CA ILE A 92 0.60 14.13 -7.49
C ILE A 92 0.15 14.62 -6.11
N ALA A 93 -0.95 14.07 -5.61
CA ALA A 93 -1.45 14.38 -4.28
C ALA A 93 -2.24 13.22 -3.68
N GLY A 94 -2.31 13.14 -2.35
CA GLY A 94 -3.23 12.21 -1.69
C GLY A 94 -2.85 11.89 -0.25
N LEU A 95 -3.74 11.19 0.43
CA LEU A 95 -3.53 10.68 1.78
C LEU A 95 -3.90 9.20 1.81
N ALA A 96 -2.99 8.37 2.28
CA ALA A 96 -3.14 6.93 2.37
C ALA A 96 -3.07 6.50 3.83
N CYS A 97 -4.17 5.95 4.33
CA CYS A 97 -4.23 5.28 5.61
C CYS A 97 -5.37 4.26 5.56
N GLU A 98 -5.19 3.16 6.28
CA GLU A 98 -6.22 2.18 6.56
C GLU A 98 -6.62 2.35 8.02
N THR A 99 -7.90 2.60 8.29
CA THR A 99 -8.32 3.00 9.63
C THR A 99 -9.48 2.17 10.16
N SER A 100 -9.25 1.48 11.27
CA SER A 100 -10.31 0.79 11.99
C SER A 100 -11.16 1.79 12.79
N THR A 101 -12.49 1.64 12.68
CA THR A 101 -13.48 2.35 13.52
C THR A 101 -13.74 1.64 14.84
N PHE A 102 -13.23 0.43 15.02
CA PHE A 102 -13.46 -0.42 16.19
C PHE A 102 -12.33 -0.36 17.22
N THR A 103 -11.24 0.35 16.91
CA THR A 103 -10.19 0.70 17.90
C THR A 103 -10.44 2.11 18.45
N PRO A 104 -10.14 2.37 19.75
CA PRO A 104 -10.11 3.72 20.30
C PRO A 104 -8.88 4.52 19.83
N SER A 105 -7.94 3.88 19.12
CA SER A 105 -6.77 4.55 18.56
C SER A 105 -7.15 5.74 17.67
N ARG A 106 -6.24 6.71 17.59
CA ARG A 106 -6.37 7.88 16.74
C ARG A 106 -5.10 8.09 15.93
N THR A 107 -5.26 8.59 14.71
CA THR A 107 -4.16 8.85 13.78
C THR A 107 -4.03 10.35 13.55
N ASP A 108 -2.91 10.93 13.99
CA ASP A 108 -2.61 12.36 13.85
C ASP A 108 -1.72 12.67 12.64
N ALA A 109 -1.64 13.95 12.25
CA ALA A 109 -0.93 14.40 11.05
C ALA A 109 0.55 13.93 10.97
N PRO A 110 1.34 13.90 12.07
CA PRO A 110 2.71 13.40 12.01
C PRO A 110 2.83 11.93 11.58
N ALA A 111 1.80 11.10 11.82
CA ALA A 111 1.80 9.69 11.44
C ALA A 111 1.90 9.49 9.92
N PHE A 112 1.38 10.44 9.13
CA PHE A 112 1.40 10.41 7.67
C PHE A 112 2.77 10.68 7.05
N LYS A 113 3.75 11.16 7.83
CA LYS A 113 5.11 11.50 7.36
C LYS A 113 5.09 12.22 6.00
N PRO A 114 4.36 13.35 5.89
CA PRO A 114 4.02 13.96 4.60
C PRO A 114 5.26 14.32 3.78
N GLN A 115 5.25 13.95 2.50
CA GLN A 115 6.29 14.24 1.51
C GLN A 115 5.79 15.29 0.52
N ARG A 116 6.68 16.18 0.06
CA ARG A 116 6.31 17.38 -0.72
C ARG A 116 7.18 17.56 -1.95
N GLY A 117 6.60 18.08 -3.04
CA GLY A 117 7.38 18.46 -4.22
C GLY A 117 8.23 17.31 -4.75
N ASN A 118 9.54 17.55 -4.87
CA ASN A 118 10.48 16.55 -5.39
C ASN A 118 10.67 15.33 -4.48
N GLU A 119 10.36 15.42 -3.17
CA GLU A 119 10.42 14.25 -2.28
C GLU A 119 9.48 13.14 -2.76
N ILE A 120 8.37 13.51 -3.39
CA ILE A 120 7.40 12.59 -3.99
C ILE A 120 7.99 11.94 -5.24
N LEU A 121 8.64 12.73 -6.09
CA LEU A 121 9.24 12.23 -7.33
C LEU A 121 10.42 11.29 -7.04
N ASP A 122 11.21 11.62 -6.02
CA ASP A 122 12.34 10.79 -5.59
C ASP A 122 11.86 9.44 -5.02
N ARG A 123 10.69 9.40 -4.38
CA ARG A 123 10.08 8.18 -3.81
C ARG A 123 9.75 7.12 -4.89
N TYR A 124 9.22 7.56 -6.02
CA TYR A 124 8.71 6.67 -7.06
C TYR A 124 9.70 6.55 -8.22
N SER A 125 10.46 5.45 -8.24
CA SER A 125 11.52 5.25 -9.23
C SER A 125 11.02 5.33 -10.68
N PHE A 126 9.80 4.87 -10.98
CA PHE A 126 9.22 4.95 -12.33
C PHE A 126 8.97 6.40 -12.80
N LEU A 127 8.93 7.38 -11.88
CA LEU A 127 8.81 8.81 -12.21
C LEU A 127 10.15 9.50 -12.45
N HIS A 128 11.28 8.82 -12.23
CA HIS A 128 12.60 9.40 -12.45
C HIS A 128 12.80 9.76 -13.93
N ALA A 129 13.54 10.84 -14.19
CA ALA A 129 13.67 11.42 -15.53
C ALA A 129 14.36 10.52 -16.57
N ASP A 130 14.98 9.43 -16.15
CA ASP A 130 15.56 8.41 -17.01
C ASP A 130 14.57 7.29 -17.39
N GLN A 131 13.46 7.15 -16.65
CA GLN A 131 12.42 6.15 -16.90
C GLN A 131 11.40 6.59 -17.97
N PRO A 132 10.72 5.64 -18.66
CA PRO A 132 9.71 5.96 -19.67
C PRO A 132 8.59 6.87 -19.14
N THR A 133 8.01 6.53 -17.99
CA THR A 133 6.90 7.26 -17.36
C THR A 133 7.32 8.66 -16.91
N GLY A 134 8.53 8.80 -16.33
CA GLY A 134 9.11 10.11 -15.98
C GLY A 134 9.37 11.04 -17.18
N LYS A 135 9.68 10.49 -18.37
CA LYS A 135 9.89 11.27 -19.61
C LYS A 135 8.60 11.66 -20.32
N ALA A 136 7.50 10.96 -20.05
CA ALA A 136 6.25 11.10 -20.79
C ALA A 136 5.34 12.22 -20.26
N ALA A 137 5.66 12.82 -19.11
CA ALA A 137 4.90 13.91 -18.51
C ALA A 137 5.80 14.86 -17.70
N ILE A 138 5.29 16.06 -17.42
CA ILE A 138 5.87 17.00 -16.47
C ILE A 138 5.21 16.74 -15.11
N TRP A 139 5.93 16.10 -14.19
CA TRP A 139 5.42 15.73 -12.89
C TRP A 139 5.59 16.83 -11.84
N LYS A 140 4.53 17.09 -11.06
CA LYS A 140 4.50 18.12 -10.01
C LYS A 140 3.96 17.54 -8.70
N GLY A 141 4.84 17.31 -7.73
CA GLY A 141 4.43 16.86 -6.41
C GLY A 141 3.76 17.97 -5.60
N ALA A 142 2.50 17.80 -5.20
CA ALA A 142 1.87 18.65 -4.19
C ALA A 142 2.26 18.14 -2.80
N LEU A 143 1.46 17.22 -2.26
CA LEU A 143 1.73 16.52 -1.00
C LEU A 143 1.12 15.12 -1.07
N ILE A 144 1.91 14.12 -0.67
CA ILE A 144 1.38 12.81 -0.30
C ILE A 144 1.66 12.58 1.19
N GLY A 145 0.77 11.87 1.87
CA GLY A 145 0.98 11.41 3.24
C GLY A 145 0.54 9.97 3.35
N HIS A 146 1.41 9.09 3.84
CA HIS A 146 1.10 7.68 4.04
C HIS A 146 1.30 7.39 5.54
N ALA A 147 0.26 6.93 6.22
CA ALA A 147 0.30 6.52 7.63
C ALA A 147 0.08 5.02 7.79
N LEU A 148 0.86 4.37 8.66
CA LEU A 148 0.64 2.97 9.05
C LEU A 148 -0.83 2.76 9.44
N PRO A 149 -1.47 1.62 9.08
CA PRO A 149 -2.84 1.33 9.49
C PRO A 149 -3.07 1.60 10.97
N GLY A 150 -4.18 2.22 11.33
CA GLY A 150 -4.42 2.68 12.69
C GLY A 150 -5.89 2.85 13.02
N GLY A 151 -6.17 3.66 14.02
CA GLY A 151 -7.54 4.10 14.27
C GLY A 151 -7.91 5.32 13.45
N VAL A 152 -9.15 5.76 13.62
CA VAL A 152 -9.74 6.92 12.92
C VAL A 152 -8.79 8.13 12.93
N VAL A 153 -8.63 8.75 11.76
CA VAL A 153 -7.81 9.97 11.61
C VAL A 153 -8.53 11.14 12.25
N THR A 154 -7.81 11.94 13.03
CA THR A 154 -8.41 13.09 13.70
C THR A 154 -8.86 14.14 12.69
N ARG A 155 -9.99 14.81 12.97
CA ARG A 155 -10.51 15.86 12.07
C ARG A 155 -9.48 16.97 11.84
N GLU A 156 -8.71 17.31 12.87
CA GLU A 156 -7.62 18.29 12.80
C GLU A 156 -6.49 17.84 11.87
N ALA A 157 -6.05 16.59 11.97
CA ALA A 157 -5.00 16.04 11.14
C ALA A 157 -5.39 16.06 9.66
N PHE A 158 -6.59 15.56 9.34
CA PHE A 158 -7.13 15.61 7.99
C PHE A 158 -7.26 17.06 7.50
N GLY A 159 -7.85 17.95 8.30
CA GLY A 159 -8.02 19.36 7.95
C GLY A 159 -6.70 20.05 7.59
N THR A 160 -5.67 19.81 8.40
CA THR A 160 -4.31 20.35 8.20
C THR A 160 -3.70 19.86 6.89
N LEU A 161 -3.67 18.54 6.67
CA LEU A 161 -3.04 17.95 5.49
C LEU A 161 -3.82 18.26 4.20
N ALA A 162 -5.16 18.21 4.25
CA ALA A 162 -6.01 18.56 3.11
C ALA A 162 -5.87 20.04 2.72
N ALA A 163 -5.77 20.95 3.70
CA ALA A 163 -5.52 22.36 3.44
C ALA A 163 -4.15 22.58 2.78
N GLU A 164 -3.10 21.87 3.24
CA GLU A 164 -1.78 21.95 2.62
C GLU A 164 -1.80 21.41 1.17
N ILE A 165 -2.47 20.28 0.91
CA ILE A 165 -2.67 19.75 -0.46
C ILE A 165 -3.31 20.81 -1.35
N VAL A 166 -4.41 21.42 -0.90
CA VAL A 166 -5.17 22.46 -1.63
C VAL A 166 -4.28 23.67 -1.95
N GLU A 167 -3.53 24.19 -0.98
CA GLU A 167 -2.66 25.35 -1.20
C GLU A 167 -1.53 25.06 -2.19
N ARG A 168 -0.94 23.86 -2.12
CA ARG A 168 0.11 23.44 -3.06
C ARG A 168 -0.41 23.26 -4.48
N LEU A 169 -1.62 22.69 -4.62
CA LEU A 169 -2.26 22.57 -5.92
C LEU A 169 -2.61 23.95 -6.51
N LYS A 170 -3.03 24.93 -5.69
CA LYS A 170 -3.22 26.31 -6.16
C LYS A 170 -1.92 26.90 -6.72
N ALA A 171 -0.79 26.67 -6.05
CA ALA A 171 0.51 27.11 -6.53
C ALA A 171 0.87 26.44 -7.87
N ILE A 172 0.65 25.12 -8.01
CA ILE A 172 0.91 24.38 -9.26
C ILE A 172 0.05 24.92 -10.41
N VAL A 173 -1.25 25.12 -10.18
CA VAL A 173 -2.18 25.65 -11.21
C VAL A 173 -1.85 27.09 -11.58
N ALA A 174 -1.28 27.89 -10.66
CA ALA A 174 -0.81 29.24 -10.97
C ALA A 174 0.44 29.27 -11.86
N GLU A 175 1.22 28.19 -11.93
CA GLU A 175 2.40 28.08 -12.80
C GLU A 175 2.04 27.80 -14.27
N GLY A 176 0.87 27.19 -14.53
CA GLY A 176 0.41 26.86 -15.88
C GLY A 176 -0.70 25.82 -15.89
N ASP A 177 -1.10 25.40 -17.10
CA ASP A 177 -2.14 24.39 -17.29
C ASP A 177 -1.76 23.07 -16.60
N LEU A 178 -2.73 22.50 -15.87
CA LEU A 178 -2.66 21.15 -15.32
C LEU A 178 -3.53 20.24 -16.18
N ASP A 179 -2.97 19.13 -16.67
CA ASP A 179 -3.68 18.21 -17.55
C ASP A 179 -4.20 16.99 -16.77
N GLY A 180 -3.43 16.51 -15.78
CA GLY A 180 -3.77 15.34 -14.98
C GLY A 180 -3.49 15.49 -13.48
N LEU A 181 -4.12 14.62 -12.69
CA LEU A 181 -3.80 14.36 -11.30
C LEU A 181 -3.67 12.85 -11.10
N TRP A 182 -2.54 12.42 -10.55
CA TRP A 182 -2.46 11.12 -9.90
C TRP A 182 -2.83 11.28 -8.42
N PHE A 183 -3.94 10.64 -8.04
CA PHE A 183 -4.47 10.63 -6.68
C PHE A 183 -3.97 9.37 -5.96
N ASP A 184 -2.95 9.55 -5.13
CA ASP A 184 -2.24 8.47 -4.42
C ASP A 184 -2.86 8.27 -3.04
N ILE A 185 -3.75 7.28 -2.92
CA ILE A 185 -4.60 7.04 -1.75
C ILE A 185 -4.63 5.55 -1.39
N HIS A 186 -5.12 5.23 -0.19
CA HIS A 186 -5.37 3.85 0.21
C HIS A 186 -6.79 3.41 -0.18
N GLY A 187 -7.79 4.22 0.18
CA GLY A 187 -9.21 3.92 -0.02
C GLY A 187 -9.97 3.43 1.20
N ALA A 188 -9.29 3.26 2.34
CA ALA A 188 -9.89 2.77 3.58
C ALA A 188 -9.67 3.75 4.75
N MET A 189 -9.45 5.04 4.43
CA MET A 189 -9.29 6.08 5.44
C MET A 189 -10.67 6.51 5.95
N VAL A 190 -10.77 6.67 7.25
CA VAL A 190 -11.93 7.20 7.97
C VAL A 190 -11.44 8.37 8.80
N VAL A 191 -12.19 9.46 8.75
CA VAL A 191 -11.93 10.66 9.55
C VAL A 191 -13.08 10.86 10.52
N GLU A 192 -12.76 11.35 11.70
CA GLU A 192 -13.76 11.66 12.73
C GLU A 192 -14.90 12.50 12.13
N GLU A 193 -16.12 11.92 12.21
CA GLU A 193 -17.37 12.56 11.81
C GLU A 193 -17.39 13.05 10.33
N LEU A 194 -16.64 12.41 9.44
CA LEU A 194 -16.67 12.63 7.99
C LEU A 194 -16.67 11.30 7.26
N ASP A 195 -17.73 11.05 6.50
CA ASP A 195 -17.85 9.85 5.66
C ASP A 195 -17.17 10.07 4.30
N ASP A 196 -16.73 8.96 3.70
CA ASP A 196 -16.20 8.93 2.33
C ASP A 196 -15.11 9.97 2.08
N ILE A 197 -14.12 9.95 2.97
CA ILE A 197 -13.14 11.02 3.08
C ILE A 197 -12.27 11.17 1.85
N GLU A 198 -12.00 10.08 1.12
CA GLU A 198 -11.25 10.15 -0.14
C GLU A 198 -12.04 10.93 -1.20
N ALA A 199 -13.37 10.76 -1.29
CA ALA A 199 -14.22 11.55 -2.16
C ALA A 199 -14.31 13.01 -1.70
N GLU A 200 -14.37 13.28 -0.39
CA GLU A 200 -14.36 14.66 0.14
C GLU A 200 -13.02 15.37 -0.11
N LEU A 201 -11.89 14.68 0.05
CA LEU A 201 -10.57 15.22 -0.27
C LEU A 201 -10.48 15.55 -1.77
N LEU A 202 -10.91 14.61 -2.63
CA LEU A 202 -10.89 14.82 -4.07
C LEU A 202 -11.85 15.95 -4.48
N ARG A 203 -12.96 16.15 -3.77
CA ARG A 203 -13.88 17.27 -4.01
C ARG A 203 -13.21 18.61 -3.73
N ARG A 204 -12.45 18.72 -2.64
CA ARG A 204 -11.64 19.92 -2.31
C ARG A 204 -10.55 20.16 -3.35
N VAL A 205 -9.91 19.10 -3.82
CA VAL A 205 -8.91 19.15 -4.89
C VAL A 205 -9.53 19.63 -6.21
N ARG A 206 -10.67 19.06 -6.62
CA ARG A 206 -11.44 19.43 -7.82
C ARG A 206 -11.85 20.91 -7.83
N ALA A 207 -12.14 21.49 -6.67
CA ALA A 207 -12.43 22.93 -6.54
C ALA A 207 -11.24 23.83 -6.93
N VAL A 208 -10.01 23.30 -6.93
CA VAL A 208 -8.79 24.02 -7.32
C VAL A 208 -8.37 23.67 -8.74
N ILE A 209 -8.30 22.38 -9.07
CA ILE A 209 -7.77 21.92 -10.36
C ILE A 209 -8.80 22.04 -11.49
N GLY A 210 -10.07 22.21 -11.16
CA GLY A 210 -11.16 22.32 -12.12
C GLY A 210 -11.73 20.97 -12.58
N PRO A 211 -12.85 21.01 -13.31
CA PRO A 211 -13.55 19.80 -13.77
C PRO A 211 -12.84 19.10 -14.92
N ASP A 212 -11.97 19.79 -15.68
CA ASP A 212 -11.41 19.26 -16.93
C ASP A 212 -10.11 18.45 -16.74
N VAL A 213 -9.44 18.55 -15.59
CA VAL A 213 -8.27 17.73 -15.28
C VAL A 213 -8.67 16.24 -15.23
N VAL A 214 -7.85 15.35 -15.81
CA VAL A 214 -8.08 13.90 -15.76
C VAL A 214 -7.49 13.35 -14.47
N VAL A 215 -8.30 12.63 -13.68
CA VAL A 215 -7.86 12.07 -12.39
C VAL A 215 -7.71 10.56 -12.52
N SER A 216 -6.52 10.05 -12.17
CA SER A 216 -6.25 8.62 -12.01
C SER A 216 -5.95 8.32 -10.55
N ALA A 217 -6.60 7.31 -9.97
CA ALA A 217 -6.32 6.86 -8.60
C ALA A 217 -5.72 5.46 -8.58
N SER A 218 -4.75 5.25 -7.70
CA SER A 218 -4.22 3.93 -7.34
C SER A 218 -4.53 3.65 -5.88
N MET A 219 -5.04 2.45 -5.57
CA MET A 219 -5.54 2.09 -4.24
C MET A 219 -5.10 0.70 -3.81
N ASP A 220 -5.29 0.43 -2.53
CA ASP A 220 -5.31 -0.93 -2.01
C ASP A 220 -6.61 -1.65 -2.44
N LEU A 221 -6.56 -2.98 -2.62
CA LEU A 221 -7.76 -3.78 -2.91
C LEU A 221 -8.74 -3.86 -1.72
N HIS A 222 -8.27 -3.54 -0.51
CA HIS A 222 -9.11 -3.34 0.67
C HIS A 222 -9.78 -1.96 0.66
N GLY A 223 -9.47 -1.07 -0.29
CA GLY A 223 -10.16 0.22 -0.39
C GLY A 223 -11.67 0.09 -0.64
N ASN A 224 -12.44 1.12 -0.26
CA ASN A 224 -13.88 1.21 -0.45
C ASN A 224 -14.19 2.24 -1.54
N VAL A 225 -14.52 1.76 -2.74
CA VAL A 225 -14.82 2.63 -3.89
C VAL A 225 -16.28 3.06 -3.86
N SER A 226 -16.56 4.15 -3.15
CA SER A 226 -17.87 4.79 -3.18
C SER A 226 -18.24 5.26 -4.59
N ARG A 227 -19.53 5.48 -4.82
CA ARG A 227 -20.03 5.99 -6.09
C ARG A 227 -19.50 7.41 -6.37
N GLU A 228 -19.39 8.23 -5.34
CA GLU A 228 -18.86 9.59 -5.39
C GLU A 228 -17.36 9.59 -5.74
N LEU A 229 -16.56 8.70 -5.15
CA LEU A 229 -15.14 8.55 -5.48
C LEU A 229 -14.98 8.06 -6.93
N ALA A 230 -15.75 7.04 -7.32
CA ALA A 230 -15.76 6.52 -8.69
C ALA A 230 -16.14 7.59 -9.72
N HIS A 231 -17.02 8.54 -9.38
CA HIS A 231 -17.41 9.65 -10.24
C HIS A 231 -16.28 10.67 -10.43
N GLN A 232 -15.62 11.04 -9.33
CA GLN A 232 -14.57 12.06 -9.36
C GLN A 232 -13.28 11.59 -10.03
N CYS A 233 -13.07 10.28 -10.09
CA CYS A 233 -11.99 9.62 -10.82
C CYS A 233 -12.38 9.33 -12.28
N ASP A 234 -11.44 9.50 -13.21
CA ASP A 234 -11.60 9.10 -14.61
C ASP A 234 -11.02 7.71 -14.87
N LEU A 235 -9.97 7.39 -14.13
CA LEU A 235 -9.31 6.09 -14.05
C LEU A 235 -9.14 5.75 -12.57
N ILE A 236 -9.31 4.49 -12.22
CA ILE A 236 -9.16 3.99 -10.86
C ILE A 236 -8.79 2.52 -10.91
N THR A 237 -7.77 2.14 -10.16
CA THR A 237 -7.22 0.79 -10.13
C THR A 237 -6.76 0.43 -8.73
N CYS A 238 -6.60 -0.87 -8.46
CA CYS A 238 -6.08 -1.36 -7.20
C CYS A 238 -5.06 -2.48 -7.37
N TYR A 239 -4.44 -2.87 -6.25
CA TYR A 239 -3.64 -4.08 -6.16
C TYR A 239 -4.44 -5.30 -6.62
N ARG A 240 -3.76 -6.26 -7.25
CA ARG A 240 -4.35 -7.51 -7.74
C ARG A 240 -3.85 -8.72 -6.94
N MET A 241 -3.00 -8.50 -5.94
CA MET A 241 -2.46 -9.55 -5.08
C MET A 241 -2.70 -9.25 -3.59
N ALA A 242 -3.04 -10.29 -2.82
CA ALA A 242 -3.06 -10.33 -1.36
C ALA A 242 -2.34 -11.62 -0.91
N PRO A 243 -1.07 -11.57 -0.44
CA PRO A 243 -0.25 -10.40 -0.12
C PRO A 243 0.00 -9.39 -1.25
N HIS A 244 0.09 -8.10 -0.88
CA HIS A 244 0.33 -6.98 -1.81
C HIS A 244 1.77 -6.97 -2.32
N GLU A 245 2.06 -7.85 -3.26
CA GLU A 245 3.37 -7.95 -3.93
C GLU A 245 3.43 -7.05 -5.18
N ASP A 246 2.32 -6.44 -5.60
CA ASP A 246 2.17 -5.67 -6.84
C ASP A 246 1.88 -4.17 -6.62
N THR A 247 2.31 -3.62 -5.48
CA THR A 247 2.01 -2.24 -5.08
C THR A 247 2.61 -1.21 -6.05
N MET A 248 3.89 -1.36 -6.42
CA MET A 248 4.56 -0.42 -7.32
C MET A 248 4.07 -0.55 -8.75
N GLU A 249 3.80 -1.76 -9.20
CA GLU A 249 3.22 -2.10 -10.50
C GLU A 249 1.85 -1.44 -10.67
N THR A 250 1.02 -1.45 -9.63
CA THR A 250 -0.29 -0.79 -9.63
C THR A 250 -0.17 0.73 -9.71
N LYS A 251 0.74 1.34 -8.93
CA LYS A 251 0.99 2.79 -8.98
C LYS A 251 1.51 3.22 -10.36
N GLU A 252 2.44 2.45 -10.94
CA GLU A 252 2.94 2.69 -12.29
C GLU A 252 1.86 2.49 -13.37
N ARG A 253 1.00 1.46 -13.24
CA ARG A 253 -0.15 1.23 -14.12
C ARG A 253 -1.13 2.41 -14.10
N ALA A 254 -1.46 2.94 -12.92
CA ALA A 254 -2.33 4.11 -12.77
C ALA A 254 -1.77 5.35 -13.49
N CYS A 255 -0.46 5.59 -13.38
CA CYS A 255 0.23 6.69 -14.05
C CYS A 255 0.34 6.48 -15.57
N THR A 256 0.64 5.26 -16.00
CA THR A 256 0.76 4.89 -17.42
C THR A 256 -0.58 5.05 -18.13
N ASN A 257 -1.67 4.56 -17.52
CA ASN A 257 -3.01 4.72 -18.05
C ASN A 257 -3.43 6.20 -18.10
N LEU A 258 -3.06 6.99 -17.09
CA LEU A 258 -3.30 8.45 -17.09
C LEU A 258 -2.58 9.14 -18.25
N ILE A 259 -1.29 8.85 -18.46
CA ILE A 259 -0.52 9.41 -19.57
C ILE A 259 -1.14 9.00 -20.91
N ALA A 260 -1.53 7.74 -21.07
CA ALA A 260 -2.16 7.24 -22.28
C ALA A 260 -3.48 7.99 -22.57
N ALA A 261 -4.35 8.12 -21.56
CA ALA A 261 -5.62 8.86 -21.68
C ALA A 261 -5.42 10.35 -22.03
N LEU A 262 -4.35 10.97 -21.52
CA LEU A 262 -3.99 12.36 -21.84
C LEU A 262 -3.33 12.51 -23.23
N SER A 263 -2.66 11.46 -23.71
CA SER A 263 -1.95 11.45 -24.99
C SER A 263 -2.83 11.04 -26.18
N GLU A 264 -4.03 10.49 -25.93
CA GLU A 264 -4.91 9.97 -26.97
C GLU A 264 -5.45 11.05 -27.92
N LYS A 265 -5.71 10.64 -29.18
CA LYS A 265 -6.03 11.49 -30.34
C LYS A 265 -7.35 12.27 -30.27
N SER A 266 -8.06 12.22 -29.15
CA SER A 266 -9.33 12.92 -28.92
C SER A 266 -9.29 13.70 -27.60
N PRO A 267 -8.61 14.87 -27.57
CA PRO A 267 -8.59 15.74 -26.41
C PRO A 267 -10.00 15.97 -25.86
N GLY A 268 -10.19 15.75 -24.55
CA GLY A 268 -11.48 15.93 -23.86
C GLY A 268 -12.40 14.71 -23.83
N LYS A 269 -12.02 13.56 -24.42
CA LYS A 269 -12.75 12.29 -24.23
C LYS A 269 -12.34 11.65 -22.89
N ARG A 270 -13.32 11.14 -22.13
CA ARG A 270 -13.08 10.39 -20.88
C ARG A 270 -13.56 8.94 -21.01
N PRO A 271 -12.87 7.98 -20.36
CA PRO A 271 -13.29 6.58 -20.37
C PRO A 271 -14.70 6.36 -19.82
N LEU A 272 -15.36 5.33 -20.33
CA LEU A 272 -16.55 4.74 -19.73
C LEU A 272 -16.14 4.03 -18.43
N LYS A 273 -17.04 4.05 -17.44
CA LYS A 273 -16.82 3.50 -16.11
C LYS A 273 -18.00 2.64 -15.71
N ALA A 274 -17.83 1.32 -15.76
CA ALA A 274 -18.79 0.35 -15.23
C ALA A 274 -18.45 0.06 -13.78
N TRP A 275 -19.35 0.38 -12.86
CA TRP A 275 -19.21 0.18 -11.42
C TRP A 275 -20.29 -0.80 -10.96
N VAL A 276 -19.89 -1.86 -10.26
CA VAL A 276 -20.79 -2.91 -9.77
C VAL A 276 -20.52 -3.14 -8.29
N PRO A 277 -21.37 -2.61 -7.39
CA PRO A 277 -21.34 -2.94 -5.99
C PRO A 277 -21.83 -4.37 -5.74
N ILE A 278 -21.17 -5.05 -4.82
CA ILE A 278 -21.44 -6.44 -4.46
C ILE A 278 -21.58 -6.48 -2.94
N PRO A 279 -22.65 -7.06 -2.38
CA PRO A 279 -22.87 -7.09 -0.93
C PRO A 279 -22.02 -8.17 -0.26
N ILE A 280 -20.70 -8.03 -0.37
CA ILE A 280 -19.66 -8.82 0.28
C ILE A 280 -18.74 -7.86 1.03
N LEU A 281 -18.38 -8.18 2.27
CA LEU A 281 -17.35 -7.49 3.03
C LEU A 281 -16.60 -8.53 3.86
N LEU A 282 -15.41 -8.92 3.39
CA LEU A 282 -14.59 -9.97 4.00
C LEU A 282 -13.33 -9.37 4.60
N PRO A 283 -12.78 -9.95 5.69
CA PRO A 283 -11.50 -9.52 6.21
C PRO A 283 -10.39 -9.89 5.24
N GLY A 284 -9.31 -9.10 5.25
CA GLY A 284 -8.14 -9.33 4.41
C GLY A 284 -7.70 -10.79 4.48
N GLU A 285 -7.53 -11.30 5.71
CA GLU A 285 -7.82 -12.62 6.34
C GLU A 285 -8.28 -13.81 5.48
N GLN A 286 -9.36 -13.57 4.74
CA GLN A 286 -10.05 -14.59 3.97
C GLN A 286 -9.79 -14.43 2.48
N THR A 287 -9.32 -13.27 2.03
CA THR A 287 -9.24 -12.90 0.62
C THR A 287 -7.83 -12.98 0.03
N SER A 288 -6.96 -13.82 0.59
CA SER A 288 -5.63 -14.04 0.02
C SER A 288 -5.70 -14.62 -1.39
N THR A 289 -5.11 -13.92 -2.36
CA THR A 289 -5.05 -14.34 -3.77
C THR A 289 -4.14 -15.54 -4.03
N ARG A 290 -3.49 -16.07 -2.99
CA ARG A 290 -2.72 -17.32 -3.05
C ARG A 290 -3.63 -18.56 -2.96
N MET A 291 -4.84 -18.41 -2.46
CA MET A 291 -5.79 -19.51 -2.24
C MET A 291 -7.05 -19.37 -3.09
N GLU A 292 -7.73 -20.47 -3.35
CA GLU A 292 -9.07 -20.41 -3.91
C GLU A 292 -10.07 -19.93 -2.85
N PRO A 293 -11.12 -19.19 -3.23
CA PRO A 293 -11.48 -18.80 -4.61
C PRO A 293 -10.83 -17.50 -5.11
N ALA A 294 -10.13 -16.75 -4.24
CA ALA A 294 -9.52 -15.47 -4.59
C ALA A 294 -8.53 -15.58 -5.76
N LYS A 295 -7.75 -16.67 -5.81
CA LYS A 295 -6.80 -16.96 -6.88
C LYS A 295 -7.48 -17.00 -8.26
N SER A 296 -8.54 -17.78 -8.42
CA SER A 296 -9.28 -17.84 -9.68
C SER A 296 -10.02 -16.53 -9.97
N LEU A 297 -10.58 -15.88 -8.95
CA LEU A 297 -11.28 -14.60 -9.10
C LEU A 297 -10.36 -13.50 -9.63
N TYR A 298 -9.21 -13.28 -8.99
CA TYR A 298 -8.23 -12.28 -9.44
C TYR A 298 -7.50 -12.72 -10.72
N GLY A 299 -7.37 -14.04 -10.97
CA GLY A 299 -6.89 -14.58 -12.23
C GLY A 299 -7.75 -14.21 -13.44
N ALA A 300 -9.04 -13.90 -13.24
CA ALA A 300 -9.93 -13.43 -14.30
C ALA A 300 -9.75 -11.94 -14.64
N VAL A 301 -9.09 -11.15 -13.77
CA VAL A 301 -8.90 -9.70 -13.99
C VAL A 301 -8.06 -9.43 -15.25
N PRO A 302 -6.87 -10.04 -15.45
CA PRO A 302 -6.10 -9.89 -16.68
C PRO A 302 -6.84 -10.36 -17.94
N GLU A 303 -7.75 -11.35 -17.82
CA GLU A 303 -8.56 -11.79 -18.96
C GLU A 303 -9.53 -10.69 -19.43
N VAL A 304 -10.12 -9.95 -18.49
CA VAL A 304 -11.01 -8.82 -18.80
C VAL A 304 -10.21 -7.63 -19.31
N GLU A 305 -9.08 -7.32 -18.69
CA GLU A 305 -8.18 -6.24 -19.13
C GLU A 305 -7.68 -6.45 -20.56
N ALA A 306 -7.44 -7.71 -20.98
CA ALA A 306 -6.96 -8.03 -22.32
C ALA A 306 -8.01 -7.86 -23.44
N VAL A 307 -9.29 -7.61 -23.12
CA VAL A 307 -10.34 -7.41 -24.11
C VAL A 307 -10.19 -6.05 -24.80
N ASP A 308 -10.25 -6.03 -26.14
CA ASP A 308 -10.10 -4.78 -26.91
C ASP A 308 -11.13 -3.73 -26.50
N GLY A 309 -10.65 -2.52 -26.21
CA GLY A 309 -11.45 -1.41 -25.71
C GLY A 309 -11.64 -1.37 -24.19
N VAL A 310 -11.02 -2.27 -23.41
CA VAL A 310 -10.84 -2.12 -21.96
C VAL A 310 -9.49 -1.45 -21.68
N ILE A 311 -9.45 -0.52 -20.72
CA ILE A 311 -8.22 0.12 -20.24
C ILE A 311 -7.72 -0.60 -18.99
N ASP A 312 -8.61 -0.85 -18.03
CA ASP A 312 -8.28 -1.52 -16.78
C ASP A 312 -9.52 -2.17 -16.16
N ALA A 313 -9.30 -3.23 -15.39
CA ALA A 313 -10.30 -3.92 -14.59
C ALA A 313 -9.74 -4.17 -13.19
N ALA A 314 -10.58 -4.01 -12.17
CA ALA A 314 -10.18 -4.11 -10.79
C ALA A 314 -11.31 -4.62 -9.88
N ILE A 315 -10.93 -5.30 -8.81
CA ILE A 315 -11.81 -5.85 -7.78
C ILE A 315 -11.33 -5.31 -6.44
N TRP A 316 -12.21 -4.62 -5.74
CA TRP A 316 -12.03 -4.26 -4.34
C TRP A 316 -12.86 -5.21 -3.48
N VAL A 317 -12.24 -5.73 -2.43
CA VAL A 317 -12.93 -6.55 -1.41
C VAL A 317 -13.66 -5.65 -0.41
N GLY A 318 -13.19 -4.41 -0.25
CA GLY A 318 -13.60 -3.50 0.82
C GLY A 318 -12.83 -3.77 2.12
N TYR A 319 -12.88 -2.80 3.04
CA TYR A 319 -12.17 -2.88 4.31
C TYR A 319 -13.13 -3.21 5.45
N ALA A 320 -12.99 -4.39 6.04
CA ALA A 320 -13.98 -4.93 6.97
C ALA A 320 -14.02 -4.20 8.33
N TRP A 321 -12.96 -3.50 8.73
CA TRP A 321 -12.89 -2.87 10.06
C TRP A 321 -13.26 -1.38 10.07
N ALA A 322 -13.87 -0.87 9.00
CA ALA A 322 -14.56 0.41 9.02
C ALA A 322 -16.07 0.22 8.84
N ASP A 323 -16.85 0.81 9.72
CA ASP A 323 -18.31 0.82 9.64
C ASP A 323 -18.79 2.11 8.96
N GLU A 324 -18.73 2.15 7.63
CA GLU A 324 -19.32 3.22 6.82
C GLU A 324 -20.29 2.65 5.77
N PRO A 325 -21.28 3.44 5.31
CA PRO A 325 -22.23 3.00 4.29
C PRO A 325 -21.60 2.57 2.95
N ARG A 326 -20.36 3.01 2.66
CA ARG A 326 -19.63 2.67 1.43
C ARG A 326 -18.91 1.32 1.50
N ASN A 327 -18.78 0.71 2.68
CA ASN A 327 -17.96 -0.48 2.86
C ASN A 327 -18.64 -1.71 2.29
N ARG A 328 -18.08 -2.19 1.18
CA ARG A 328 -18.46 -3.41 0.46
C ARG A 328 -17.49 -3.66 -0.67
N ALA A 329 -17.56 -4.85 -1.24
CA ALA A 329 -16.87 -5.20 -2.46
C ALA A 329 -17.39 -4.39 -3.66
N ILE A 330 -16.48 -4.01 -4.53
CA ILE A 330 -16.77 -3.29 -5.77
C ILE A 330 -15.98 -3.94 -6.90
N VAL A 331 -16.62 -4.14 -8.04
CA VAL A 331 -15.94 -4.35 -9.31
C VAL A 331 -16.03 -3.08 -10.13
N MET A 332 -14.90 -2.67 -10.72
CA MET A 332 -14.89 -1.56 -11.67
C MET A 332 -14.08 -1.90 -12.91
N VAL A 333 -14.64 -1.59 -14.07
CA VAL A 333 -13.97 -1.71 -15.37
C VAL A 333 -14.06 -0.37 -16.07
N THR A 334 -12.92 0.09 -16.59
CA THR A 334 -12.82 1.34 -17.35
C THR A 334 -12.38 1.07 -18.78
N GLY A 335 -12.89 1.84 -19.73
CA GLY A 335 -12.53 1.61 -21.12
C GLY A 335 -13.26 2.49 -22.12
N TRP A 336 -13.13 2.14 -23.39
CA TRP A 336 -13.68 2.87 -24.53
C TRP A 336 -14.83 2.14 -25.22
N ASN A 337 -14.92 0.82 -25.07
CA ASN A 337 -15.97 0.00 -25.67
C ASN A 337 -17.04 -0.34 -24.61
N GLU A 338 -18.24 0.23 -24.77
CA GLU A 338 -19.34 0.08 -23.82
C GLU A 338 -19.70 -1.39 -23.54
N LYS A 339 -19.75 -2.22 -24.58
CA LYS A 339 -20.08 -3.64 -24.44
C LYS A 339 -19.00 -4.41 -23.69
N ALA A 340 -17.74 -4.25 -24.09
CA ALA A 340 -16.62 -4.94 -23.46
C ALA A 340 -16.47 -4.55 -21.98
N VAL A 341 -16.64 -3.25 -21.67
CA VAL A 341 -16.56 -2.72 -20.31
C VAL A 341 -17.69 -3.29 -19.43
N ALA A 342 -18.94 -3.29 -19.93
CA ALA A 342 -20.07 -3.83 -19.17
C ALA A 342 -19.96 -5.35 -18.97
N GLU A 343 -19.68 -6.12 -20.03
CA GLU A 343 -19.54 -7.57 -19.94
C GLU A 343 -18.38 -7.98 -19.02
N GLY A 344 -17.28 -7.23 -19.04
CA GLY A 344 -16.14 -7.42 -18.16
C GLY A 344 -16.49 -7.21 -16.68
N ALA A 345 -17.16 -6.10 -16.35
CA ALA A 345 -17.56 -5.78 -14.99
C ALA A 345 -18.55 -6.82 -14.44
N GLU A 346 -19.57 -7.16 -15.22
CA GLU A 346 -20.56 -8.17 -14.82
C GLU A 346 -19.94 -9.56 -14.68
N LYS A 347 -18.97 -9.94 -15.53
CA LYS A 347 -18.26 -11.23 -15.42
C LYS A 347 -17.56 -11.33 -14.06
N LEU A 348 -16.75 -10.34 -13.71
CA LEU A 348 -16.01 -10.34 -12.44
C LEU A 348 -16.96 -10.28 -11.24
N ALA A 349 -18.00 -9.45 -11.31
CA ALA A 349 -18.98 -9.34 -10.22
C ALA A 349 -19.74 -10.65 -9.97
N LYS A 350 -20.18 -11.32 -11.05
CA LYS A 350 -20.83 -12.64 -10.96
C LYS A 350 -19.88 -13.71 -10.43
N LEU A 351 -18.60 -13.69 -10.81
CA LEU A 351 -17.60 -14.61 -10.26
C LEU A 351 -17.37 -14.40 -8.77
N PHE A 352 -17.27 -13.14 -8.33
CA PHE A 352 -17.08 -12.82 -6.91
C PHE A 352 -18.31 -13.24 -6.11
N TRP A 353 -19.52 -12.83 -6.53
CA TRP A 353 -20.74 -13.25 -5.86
C TRP A 353 -20.92 -14.77 -5.86
N LYS A 354 -20.63 -15.48 -6.95
CA LYS A 354 -20.77 -16.94 -6.97
C LYS A 354 -19.87 -17.65 -5.95
N SER A 355 -18.71 -17.07 -5.64
CA SER A 355 -17.69 -17.69 -4.77
C SER A 355 -17.69 -17.16 -3.34
N HIS A 356 -18.58 -16.22 -2.98
CA HIS A 356 -18.51 -15.48 -1.72
C HIS A 356 -18.51 -16.35 -0.46
N ALA A 357 -19.20 -17.49 -0.50
CA ALA A 357 -19.33 -18.40 0.63
C ALA A 357 -18.16 -19.39 0.77
N ASP A 358 -17.32 -19.50 -0.27
CA ASP A 358 -16.19 -20.44 -0.32
C ASP A 358 -14.87 -19.81 0.18
N PHE A 359 -14.87 -18.51 0.52
CA PHE A 359 -13.71 -17.86 1.09
C PHE A 359 -13.44 -18.36 2.51
N GLU A 360 -12.20 -18.79 2.76
CA GLU A 360 -11.73 -19.31 4.04
C GLU A 360 -10.49 -18.55 4.51
N PHE A 361 -10.21 -18.60 5.81
CA PHE A 361 -8.97 -18.06 6.35
C PHE A 361 -7.77 -18.86 5.84
N VAL A 362 -6.65 -18.19 5.59
CA VAL A 362 -5.33 -18.79 5.22
C VAL A 362 -4.76 -19.87 6.12
N ALA A 363 -5.29 -19.96 7.33
CA ALA A 363 -4.83 -20.85 8.36
C ALA A 363 -6.04 -21.39 9.09
N PRO A 364 -5.91 -22.59 9.69
CA PRO A 364 -6.88 -23.05 10.66
C PRO A 364 -7.14 -21.96 11.71
N THR A 365 -8.41 -21.75 12.05
CA THR A 365 -8.80 -20.78 13.06
C THR A 365 -9.26 -21.47 14.34
N SER A 366 -9.11 -20.80 15.48
CA SER A 366 -9.68 -21.24 16.76
C SER A 366 -9.78 -20.09 17.75
N SER A 367 -10.37 -20.33 18.92
CA SER A 367 -10.20 -19.40 20.05
C SER A 367 -8.76 -19.37 20.53
N PHE A 368 -8.34 -18.29 21.19
CA PHE A 368 -6.97 -18.18 21.71
C PHE A 368 -6.62 -19.28 22.72
N GLY A 369 -7.55 -19.66 23.59
CA GLY A 369 -7.34 -20.76 24.55
C GLY A 369 -7.11 -22.10 23.86
N GLU A 370 -7.89 -22.41 22.83
CA GLU A 370 -7.71 -23.63 22.03
C GLU A 370 -6.40 -23.59 21.23
N ALA A 371 -6.02 -22.43 20.68
CA ALA A 371 -4.72 -22.25 20.02
C ALA A 371 -3.56 -22.55 20.96
N LEU A 372 -3.60 -22.05 22.20
CA LEU A 372 -2.61 -22.35 23.24
C LEU A 372 -2.60 -23.85 23.59
N ASP A 373 -3.77 -24.46 23.77
CA ASP A 373 -3.88 -25.89 24.05
C ASP A 373 -3.30 -26.75 22.92
N GLN A 374 -3.54 -26.37 21.66
CA GLN A 374 -2.97 -27.03 20.48
C GLN A 374 -1.46 -26.86 20.43
N ALA A 375 -0.94 -25.66 20.67
CA ALA A 375 0.49 -25.38 20.68
C ALA A 375 1.22 -26.16 21.79
N VAL A 376 0.64 -26.26 22.99
CA VAL A 376 1.19 -27.05 24.11
C VAL A 376 1.24 -28.54 23.79
N LYS A 377 0.17 -29.07 23.15
CA LYS A 377 0.06 -30.48 22.74
C LYS A 377 0.83 -30.81 21.46
N SER A 378 1.31 -29.80 20.72
CA SER A 378 2.03 -30.00 19.47
C SER A 378 3.30 -30.85 19.69
N PRO A 379 3.56 -31.84 18.82
CA PRO A 379 4.78 -32.63 18.88
C PRO A 379 5.99 -31.77 18.47
N ALA A 380 7.19 -32.16 18.91
CA ALA A 380 8.42 -31.39 18.64
C ALA A 380 8.70 -31.12 17.14
N LYS A 381 8.22 -31.98 16.25
CA LYS A 381 8.35 -31.79 14.79
C LYS A 381 7.56 -30.58 14.26
N ASP A 382 6.53 -30.14 14.97
CA ASP A 382 5.65 -29.04 14.59
C ASP A 382 6.07 -27.72 15.30
N ARG A 383 7.28 -27.69 15.90
CA ARG A 383 7.84 -26.52 16.59
C ARG A 383 8.95 -25.83 15.77
N PRO A 384 9.00 -24.48 15.68
CA PRO A 384 8.17 -23.54 16.42
C PRO A 384 6.71 -23.52 15.95
N PHE A 385 5.80 -23.57 16.91
CA PHE A 385 4.37 -23.47 16.65
C PHE A 385 3.95 -22.00 16.72
N PHE A 386 3.45 -21.46 15.61
CA PHE A 386 3.04 -20.08 15.50
C PHE A 386 1.57 -19.90 15.87
N ILE A 387 1.29 -18.86 16.66
CA ILE A 387 -0.07 -18.38 16.92
C ILE A 387 -0.15 -16.94 16.45
N SER A 388 -1.05 -16.69 15.50
CA SER A 388 -1.40 -15.33 15.08
C SER A 388 -2.46 -14.77 16.03
N ASP A 389 -2.10 -13.78 16.83
CA ASP A 389 -3.02 -12.97 17.64
C ASP A 389 -3.69 -11.92 16.73
N SER A 390 -4.82 -12.29 16.14
CA SER A 390 -5.34 -11.61 14.95
C SER A 390 -6.14 -10.32 15.23
N GLY A 391 -6.78 -10.21 16.39
CA GLY A 391 -7.66 -9.10 16.75
C GLY A 391 -6.95 -7.78 17.06
N ASP A 392 -5.65 -7.82 17.32
CA ASP A 392 -4.83 -6.62 17.57
C ASP A 392 -3.65 -6.49 16.60
N ASN A 393 -3.88 -6.82 15.33
CA ASN A 393 -2.89 -6.68 14.26
C ASN A 393 -2.62 -5.18 13.93
N PRO A 394 -1.41 -4.63 14.20
CA PRO A 394 -1.10 -3.24 13.91
C PRO A 394 -1.13 -2.87 12.43
N THR A 395 -0.99 -3.86 11.52
CA THR A 395 -1.01 -3.63 10.07
C THR A 395 -2.39 -3.75 9.46
N ALA A 396 -3.42 -3.99 10.26
CA ALA A 396 -4.82 -3.95 9.85
C ALA A 396 -5.58 -2.81 10.55
N GLY A 397 -4.93 -2.02 11.42
CA GLY A 397 -5.57 -0.95 12.20
C GLY A 397 -5.63 -1.18 13.72
N GLY A 398 -5.15 -2.33 14.23
CA GLY A 398 -5.08 -2.61 15.66
C GLY A 398 -4.15 -1.64 16.42
N SER A 399 -4.44 -1.39 17.70
CA SER A 399 -3.62 -0.49 18.52
C SER A 399 -2.24 -1.08 18.83
N GLY A 400 -2.09 -2.39 18.74
CA GLY A 400 -0.91 -3.16 19.13
C GLY A 400 -0.72 -3.28 20.64
N ASP A 401 -1.47 -2.52 21.44
CA ASP A 401 -1.34 -2.45 22.90
C ASP A 401 -2.44 -3.17 23.67
N VAL A 402 -3.33 -3.91 22.99
CA VAL A 402 -4.31 -4.78 23.65
C VAL A 402 -3.56 -5.85 24.45
N THR A 403 -3.76 -5.86 25.76
CA THR A 403 -3.06 -6.76 26.70
C THR A 403 -3.72 -8.11 26.87
N TRP A 404 -4.91 -8.31 26.29
CA TRP A 404 -5.75 -9.49 26.51
C TRP A 404 -5.00 -10.80 26.23
N GLY A 405 -4.39 -10.93 25.04
CA GLY A 405 -3.66 -12.15 24.66
C GLY A 405 -2.47 -12.46 25.58
N LEU A 406 -1.66 -11.44 25.92
CA LEU A 406 -0.55 -11.62 26.86
C LEU A 406 -1.02 -11.96 28.27
N THR A 407 -2.15 -11.39 28.71
CA THR A 407 -2.77 -11.66 30.02
C THR A 407 -3.18 -13.13 30.12
N GLU A 408 -3.91 -13.63 29.12
CA GLU A 408 -4.32 -15.03 29.05
C GLU A 408 -3.10 -15.97 28.99
N LEU A 409 -2.09 -15.61 28.20
CA LEU A 409 -0.85 -16.39 28.08
C LEU A 409 -0.13 -16.55 29.42
N VAL A 410 0.16 -15.46 30.13
CA VAL A 410 0.94 -15.53 31.39
C VAL A 410 0.14 -16.14 32.55
N ALA A 411 -1.19 -16.21 32.42
CA ALA A 411 -2.05 -16.88 33.39
C ALA A 411 -1.95 -18.42 33.32
N ARG A 412 -1.52 -18.98 32.18
CA ARG A 412 -1.40 -20.43 31.96
C ARG A 412 -0.41 -21.10 32.92
N PRO A 413 -0.82 -22.13 33.67
CA PRO A 413 0.09 -22.85 34.58
C PRO A 413 1.35 -23.39 33.91
N GLU A 414 1.25 -23.82 32.64
CA GLU A 414 2.34 -24.36 31.84
C GLU A 414 3.47 -23.36 31.62
N PHE A 415 3.20 -22.04 31.68
CA PHE A 415 4.17 -21.02 31.34
C PHE A 415 4.72 -20.24 32.55
N LYS A 416 4.18 -20.50 33.76
CA LYS A 416 4.56 -19.78 34.99
C LYS A 416 5.97 -20.09 35.49
N SER A 417 6.45 -21.32 35.29
CA SER A 417 7.76 -21.75 35.81
C SER A 417 8.87 -21.60 34.78
N LEU A 418 10.07 -21.21 35.24
CA LEU A 418 11.29 -21.23 34.43
C LEU A 418 11.68 -22.65 34.00
N ASP A 419 11.33 -23.65 34.82
CA ASP A 419 11.65 -25.06 34.61
C ASP A 419 10.56 -25.81 33.84
N ALA A 420 9.56 -25.10 33.29
CA ALA A 420 8.45 -25.70 32.58
C ALA A 420 8.85 -26.40 31.26
N GLY A 421 10.08 -26.20 30.79
CA GLY A 421 10.61 -26.83 29.58
C GLY A 421 10.06 -26.24 28.27
N TYR A 422 9.35 -25.12 28.33
CA TYR A 422 8.91 -24.36 27.16
C TYR A 422 9.77 -23.11 26.96
N THR A 423 9.86 -22.65 25.72
CA THR A 423 10.32 -21.32 25.32
C THR A 423 9.22 -20.66 24.50
N VAL A 424 8.57 -19.64 25.07
CA VAL A 424 7.45 -18.94 24.42
C VAL A 424 7.86 -17.51 24.14
N ILE A 425 7.67 -17.04 22.90
CA ILE A 425 7.89 -15.65 22.51
C ILE A 425 6.53 -14.99 22.26
N TYR A 426 6.31 -13.78 22.79
CA TYR A 426 5.12 -12.97 22.51
C TYR A 426 5.53 -11.60 21.98
N ALA A 427 5.15 -11.30 20.73
CA ALA A 427 5.41 -10.04 20.05
C ALA A 427 4.09 -9.33 19.69
N SER A 428 3.82 -8.13 20.15
CA SER A 428 4.51 -7.35 21.19
C SER A 428 3.48 -6.45 21.87
N VAL A 429 3.86 -5.74 22.95
CA VAL A 429 2.97 -4.77 23.62
C VAL A 429 3.70 -3.44 23.83
N PRO A 430 3.23 -2.33 23.23
CA PRO A 430 3.72 -1.00 23.54
C PRO A 430 3.53 -0.64 25.02
N GLY A 431 4.55 -0.04 25.62
CA GLY A 431 4.56 0.38 27.02
C GLY A 431 5.74 1.29 27.35
N PRO A 432 5.72 2.57 26.94
CA PRO A 432 6.84 3.50 27.12
C PRO A 432 7.37 3.57 28.57
N GLU A 433 6.47 3.54 29.56
CA GLU A 433 6.84 3.58 30.97
C GLU A 433 7.55 2.30 31.43
N ALA A 434 7.04 1.13 31.01
CA ALA A 434 7.68 -0.16 31.25
C ALA A 434 9.08 -0.23 30.62
N ILE A 435 9.23 0.29 29.40
CA ILE A 435 10.53 0.41 28.72
C ILE A 435 11.49 1.26 29.55
N ALA A 436 11.07 2.45 29.99
CA ALA A 436 11.93 3.35 30.75
C ALA A 436 12.44 2.71 32.05
N ILE A 437 11.57 2.00 32.77
CA ILE A 437 11.93 1.27 34.00
C ILE A 437 12.92 0.15 33.70
N ALA A 438 12.65 -0.68 32.69
CA ALA A 438 13.52 -1.80 32.34
C ALA A 438 14.88 -1.36 31.81
N VAL A 439 14.94 -0.27 31.04
CA VAL A 439 16.19 0.35 30.57
C VAL A 439 17.02 0.87 31.74
N ALA A 440 16.39 1.56 32.69
CA ALA A 440 17.07 2.07 33.88
C ALA A 440 17.61 0.95 34.78
N ALA A 441 16.90 -0.17 34.88
CA ALA A 441 17.33 -1.33 35.65
C ALA A 441 18.46 -2.13 34.96
N GLY A 442 18.44 -2.19 33.63
CA GLY A 442 19.46 -2.86 32.82
C GLY A 442 19.24 -4.36 32.64
N VAL A 443 19.94 -4.93 31.65
CA VAL A 443 19.88 -6.36 31.32
C VAL A 443 20.27 -7.21 32.53
N GLY A 444 19.47 -8.22 32.81
CA GLY A 444 19.66 -9.18 33.89
C GLY A 444 18.96 -8.81 35.21
N ALA A 445 18.47 -7.58 35.37
CA ALA A 445 17.73 -7.14 36.54
C ALA A 445 16.31 -7.74 36.58
N ASN A 446 15.77 -7.94 37.78
CA ASN A 446 14.35 -8.25 37.97
C ASN A 446 13.58 -6.95 38.16
N VAL A 447 12.51 -6.77 37.39
CA VAL A 447 11.65 -5.59 37.44
C VAL A 447 10.18 -6.01 37.53
N THR A 448 9.38 -5.14 38.13
CA THR A 448 7.92 -5.19 38.06
C THR A 448 7.46 -3.95 37.30
N VAL A 449 6.76 -4.14 36.19
CA VAL A 449 6.33 -3.07 35.29
C VAL A 449 4.88 -3.28 34.86
N THR A 450 4.17 -2.19 34.58
CA THR A 450 2.82 -2.20 33.99
C THR A 450 2.91 -1.74 32.54
N THR A 451 2.27 -2.44 31.62
CA THR A 451 2.39 -2.22 30.17
C THR A 451 1.08 -2.45 29.41
N GLY A 452 0.96 -1.85 28.23
CA GLY A 452 -0.18 -1.96 27.34
C GLY A 452 -1.47 -1.30 27.85
N ALA A 453 -2.51 -1.37 27.04
CA ALA A 453 -3.85 -0.82 27.28
C ALA A 453 -3.85 0.67 27.70
N ALA A 454 -2.88 1.42 27.17
CA ALA A 454 -2.84 2.88 27.30
C ALA A 454 -3.75 3.53 26.25
N VAL A 455 -3.87 2.91 25.08
CA VAL A 455 -4.74 3.32 23.98
C VAL A 455 -6.00 2.46 23.98
N ASP A 456 -5.85 1.13 23.89
CA ASP A 456 -6.99 0.21 23.85
C ASP A 456 -7.09 -0.64 25.12
N ASN A 457 -7.98 -0.20 26.02
CA ASN A 457 -8.31 -0.88 27.27
C ASN A 457 -9.72 -1.50 27.27
N ILE A 458 -10.37 -1.58 26.10
CA ILE A 458 -11.74 -2.09 25.98
C ILE A 458 -11.79 -3.58 26.32
N HIS A 459 -10.77 -4.33 25.90
CA HIS A 459 -10.74 -5.79 25.99
C HIS A 459 -10.01 -6.31 27.24
N ALA A 460 -9.03 -5.56 27.76
CA ALA A 460 -8.30 -5.88 28.97
C ALA A 460 -7.63 -4.63 29.57
N PRO A 461 -7.43 -4.55 30.90
CA PRO A 461 -6.70 -3.46 31.52
C PRO A 461 -5.18 -3.56 31.30
N PRO A 462 -4.40 -2.53 31.63
CA PRO A 462 -2.95 -2.60 31.63
C PRO A 462 -2.44 -3.81 32.45
N LEU A 463 -1.44 -4.51 31.91
CA LEU A 463 -0.93 -5.75 32.49
C LEU A 463 0.32 -5.48 33.32
N THR A 464 0.31 -5.94 34.58
CA THR A 464 1.50 -5.89 35.45
C THR A 464 2.29 -7.19 35.34
N LEU A 465 3.54 -7.08 34.93
CA LEU A 465 4.47 -8.19 34.74
C LEU A 465 5.63 -8.07 35.73
N SER A 466 6.03 -9.20 36.32
CA SER A 466 7.26 -9.31 37.11
C SER A 466 8.19 -10.31 36.45
N GLY A 467 9.37 -9.88 36.07
CA GLY A 467 10.28 -10.71 35.29
C GLY A 467 11.70 -10.16 35.21
N ARG A 468 12.56 -10.93 34.54
CA ARG A 468 13.96 -10.57 34.32
C ARG A 468 14.12 -9.87 32.98
N VAL A 469 14.80 -8.73 32.94
CA VAL A 469 15.17 -8.05 31.69
C VAL A 469 16.14 -8.95 30.92
N HIS A 470 15.69 -9.52 29.81
CA HIS A 470 16.48 -10.44 28.97
C HIS A 470 17.38 -9.69 27.99
N SER A 471 16.83 -8.69 27.32
CA SER A 471 17.55 -7.89 26.33
C SER A 471 16.94 -6.49 26.19
N ILE A 472 17.75 -5.56 25.70
CA ILE A 472 17.37 -4.18 25.40
C ILE A 472 17.97 -3.84 24.04
N LYS A 473 17.16 -3.29 23.13
CA LYS A 473 17.61 -2.78 21.83
C LYS A 473 17.20 -1.31 21.69
N HIS A 474 18.15 -0.50 21.25
CA HIS A 474 17.93 0.92 20.93
C HIS A 474 18.13 1.16 19.44
N GLY A 475 17.52 2.23 18.93
CA GLY A 475 17.68 2.67 17.54
C GLY A 475 16.83 1.87 16.56
N ASP A 476 15.81 1.16 17.03
CA ASP A 476 14.82 0.58 16.12
C ASP A 476 14.07 1.71 15.40
N ARG A 477 13.89 1.57 14.09
CA ARG A 477 13.29 2.62 13.24
C ARG A 477 11.86 2.95 13.64
N TRP A 478 11.12 1.98 14.17
CA TRP A 478 9.69 2.09 14.44
C TRP A 478 9.42 2.13 15.93
N ALA A 479 9.94 1.15 16.67
CA ALA A 479 9.73 1.05 18.09
C ALA A 479 10.60 2.03 18.89
N GLU A 480 11.65 2.61 18.29
CA GLU A 480 12.74 3.37 18.94
C GLU A 480 13.56 2.55 19.94
N THR A 481 12.90 1.99 20.96
CA THR A 481 13.49 1.10 21.95
C THR A 481 12.58 -0.10 22.19
N GLU A 482 13.19 -1.27 22.29
CA GLU A 482 12.54 -2.56 22.50
C GLU A 482 13.19 -3.24 23.71
N VAL A 483 12.38 -3.89 24.55
CA VAL A 483 12.84 -4.65 25.73
C VAL A 483 12.18 -6.01 25.72
N VAL A 484 12.95 -7.05 26.02
CA VAL A 484 12.39 -8.38 26.29
C VAL A 484 12.36 -8.62 27.79
N LEU A 485 11.17 -8.83 28.34
CA LEU A 485 10.97 -9.23 29.72
C LEU A 485 10.67 -10.73 29.79
N ARG A 486 11.49 -11.48 30.51
CA ARG A 486 11.26 -12.91 30.76
C ARG A 486 10.40 -13.11 32.00
N VAL A 487 9.17 -13.59 31.81
CA VAL A 487 8.17 -13.88 32.85
C VAL A 487 7.89 -15.38 32.82
N GLY A 488 8.39 -16.12 33.81
CA GLY A 488 8.42 -17.59 33.72
C GLY A 488 9.18 -18.04 32.46
N CYS A 489 8.55 -18.85 31.61
CA CYS A 489 9.12 -19.26 30.35
C CYS A 489 8.72 -18.39 29.14
N VAL A 490 7.97 -17.30 29.37
CA VAL A 490 7.53 -16.35 28.34
C VAL A 490 8.54 -15.22 28.19
N TYR A 491 8.99 -14.99 26.96
CA TYR A 491 9.75 -13.82 26.53
C TYR A 491 8.78 -12.82 25.91
N ALA A 492 8.28 -11.90 26.74
CA ALA A 492 7.36 -10.86 26.32
C ALA A 492 8.16 -9.68 25.77
N ILE A 493 7.91 -9.33 24.51
CA ILE A 493 8.55 -8.18 23.87
C ILE A 493 7.69 -6.94 24.12
N LEU A 494 8.28 -5.95 24.76
CA LEU A 494 7.71 -4.63 24.98
C LEU A 494 8.37 -3.62 24.05
N THR A 495 7.61 -2.65 23.56
CA THR A 495 8.13 -1.59 22.69
C THR A 495 7.81 -0.20 23.22
N LYS A 496 8.61 0.81 22.88
CA LYS A 496 8.26 2.21 23.21
C LYS A 496 7.13 2.71 22.30
N TYR A 497 7.20 2.41 21.01
CA TYR A 497 6.13 2.70 20.05
C TYR A 497 5.66 1.44 19.32
N ARG A 498 4.45 1.53 18.76
CA ARG A 498 3.81 0.46 17.98
C ARG A 498 4.69 0.04 16.80
N LYS A 499 4.93 -1.27 16.68
CA LYS A 499 5.73 -1.89 15.63
C LYS A 499 5.18 -3.28 15.29
N PRO A 500 5.01 -3.62 14.00
CA PRO A 500 4.73 -5.00 13.58
C PRO A 500 6.02 -5.84 13.58
N TYR A 501 5.88 -7.15 13.82
CA TYR A 501 6.99 -8.12 13.83
C TYR A 501 6.81 -9.06 12.65
N HIS A 502 7.61 -8.88 11.61
CA HIS A 502 7.42 -9.51 10.30
C HIS A 502 8.64 -10.29 9.83
N LYS A 503 9.81 -10.01 10.39
CA LYS A 503 11.09 -10.55 9.93
C LYS A 503 11.75 -11.35 11.04
N GLU A 504 12.52 -12.36 10.68
CA GLU A 504 13.34 -13.12 11.63
C GLU A 504 14.30 -12.19 12.40
N LYS A 505 14.75 -11.12 11.73
CA LYS A 505 15.58 -10.06 12.32
C LYS A 505 14.90 -9.31 13.48
N ASP A 506 13.57 -9.18 13.47
CA ASP A 506 12.84 -8.52 14.56
C ASP A 506 13.00 -9.25 15.89
N PHE A 507 13.26 -10.57 15.86
CA PHE A 507 13.51 -11.39 17.05
C PHE A 507 15.00 -11.55 17.34
N THR A 508 15.82 -11.82 16.33
CA THR A 508 17.26 -12.08 16.53
C THR A 508 18.02 -10.85 16.99
N ASP A 509 17.61 -9.64 16.57
CA ASP A 509 18.17 -8.39 17.10
C ASP A 509 17.83 -8.16 18.59
N LEU A 510 16.87 -8.91 19.13
CA LEU A 510 16.49 -8.92 20.55
C LEU A 510 17.12 -10.09 21.33
N ASN A 511 18.14 -10.76 20.78
CA ASN A 511 18.74 -11.96 21.35
C ASN A 511 17.70 -13.08 21.62
N LEU A 512 16.72 -13.22 20.73
CA LEU A 512 15.78 -14.33 20.70
C LEU A 512 16.08 -15.23 19.50
N ASP A 513 15.81 -16.52 19.65
CA ASP A 513 15.88 -17.50 18.55
C ASP A 513 14.47 -18.06 18.30
N PRO A 514 13.71 -17.47 17.35
CA PRO A 514 12.36 -17.93 17.07
C PRO A 514 12.31 -19.33 16.45
N ARG A 515 13.39 -19.81 15.82
CA ARG A 515 13.45 -21.16 15.20
C ARG A 515 13.63 -22.27 16.22
N SER A 516 14.20 -21.96 17.37
CA SER A 516 14.37 -22.89 18.49
C SER A 516 13.31 -22.74 19.58
N ALA A 517 12.40 -21.76 19.46
CA ALA A 517 11.29 -21.59 20.38
C ALA A 517 10.26 -22.72 20.22
N ASP A 518 9.51 -22.99 21.29
CA ASP A 518 8.39 -23.94 21.22
C ASP A 518 7.15 -23.27 20.63
N ILE A 519 6.89 -22.03 21.05
CA ILE A 519 5.72 -21.26 20.64
C ILE A 519 6.14 -19.82 20.32
N VAL A 520 5.68 -19.29 19.19
CA VAL A 520 5.87 -17.90 18.80
C VAL A 520 4.50 -17.27 18.55
N ILE A 521 4.16 -16.24 19.32
CA ILE A 521 2.89 -15.52 19.21
C ILE A 521 3.17 -14.13 18.66
N VAL A 522 2.48 -13.79 17.57
CA VAL A 522 2.67 -12.55 16.81
C VAL A 522 1.34 -11.89 16.53
N LYS A 523 1.25 -10.57 16.70
CA LYS A 523 0.06 -9.77 16.39
C LYS A 523 -0.05 -9.46 14.89
N ILE A 524 -0.36 -10.47 14.10
CA ILE A 524 -0.58 -10.40 12.65
C ILE A 524 -1.68 -11.38 12.26
N GLY A 525 -2.40 -11.11 11.18
CA GLY A 525 -3.34 -12.09 10.63
C GLY A 525 -2.61 -13.21 9.88
N TYR A 526 -1.99 -12.86 8.76
CA TYR A 526 -1.14 -13.76 7.98
C TYR A 526 0.30 -13.80 8.49
N LEU A 527 0.96 -14.95 8.39
CA LEU A 527 2.41 -14.98 8.52
C LEU A 527 3.07 -14.38 7.27
N GLU A 528 3.89 -13.36 7.47
CA GLU A 528 4.77 -12.84 6.42
C GLU A 528 5.75 -13.91 5.93
N PRO A 529 6.34 -13.79 4.72
CA PRO A 529 7.14 -14.85 4.10
C PRO A 529 8.18 -15.48 5.03
N GLU A 530 8.99 -14.67 5.73
CA GLU A 530 10.02 -15.18 6.66
C GLU A 530 9.43 -15.92 7.87
N LEU A 531 8.30 -15.45 8.41
CA LEU A 531 7.64 -16.10 9.55
C LEU A 531 6.96 -17.40 9.13
N TYR A 532 6.34 -17.40 7.95
CA TYR A 532 5.73 -18.58 7.36
C TYR A 532 6.78 -19.67 7.14
N ASP A 533 7.94 -19.31 6.59
CA ASP A 533 9.08 -20.22 6.37
C ASP A 533 9.71 -20.75 7.69
N MET A 534 9.57 -20.02 8.79
CA MET A 534 9.98 -20.48 10.12
C MET A 534 8.97 -21.43 10.77
N SER A 535 7.68 -21.23 10.50
CA SER A 535 6.60 -21.98 11.14
C SER A 535 6.63 -23.46 10.77
N LYS A 536 6.44 -24.35 11.76
CA LYS A 536 6.21 -25.79 11.53
C LYS A 536 4.81 -26.24 11.92
N GLY A 537 4.13 -25.44 12.70
CA GLY A 537 2.69 -25.46 12.94
C GLY A 537 2.20 -24.03 13.02
N TRP A 538 0.96 -23.77 12.62
CA TRP A 538 0.38 -22.44 12.61
C TRP A 538 -1.13 -22.50 12.86
N ILE A 539 -1.62 -21.59 13.69
CA ILE A 539 -3.03 -21.33 13.89
C ILE A 539 -3.32 -19.83 13.98
N LEU A 540 -4.42 -19.40 13.38
CA LEU A 540 -4.97 -18.05 13.54
C LEU A 540 -5.90 -18.05 14.76
N ALA A 541 -5.50 -17.36 15.83
CA ALA A 541 -6.36 -17.18 16.98
C ALA A 541 -7.29 -15.99 16.76
N LEU A 542 -8.60 -16.23 16.81
CA LEU A 542 -9.64 -15.21 16.69
C LEU A 542 -9.78 -14.45 18.02
N THR A 543 -8.82 -13.59 18.31
CA THR A 543 -8.74 -12.79 19.54
C THR A 543 -9.59 -11.51 19.41
N PRO A 544 -10.08 -10.96 20.54
CA PRO A 544 -10.80 -9.69 20.52
C PRO A 544 -9.84 -8.51 20.29
N GLY A 545 -10.31 -7.48 19.60
CA GLY A 545 -9.58 -6.23 19.40
C GLY A 545 -10.21 -5.37 18.31
N GLY A 546 -9.62 -4.20 18.05
CA GLY A 546 -10.12 -3.27 17.03
C GLY A 546 -10.07 -3.80 15.59
N VAL A 547 -9.42 -4.94 15.35
CA VAL A 547 -9.37 -5.61 14.05
C VAL A 547 -9.76 -7.08 14.16
N ASP A 548 -10.76 -7.37 14.99
CA ASP A 548 -11.29 -8.71 15.20
C ASP A 548 -11.69 -9.39 13.87
N GLN A 549 -11.16 -10.59 13.64
CA GLN A 549 -11.43 -11.38 12.44
C GLN A 549 -12.82 -12.01 12.46
N ASP A 550 -13.41 -12.17 13.63
CA ASP A 550 -14.80 -12.58 13.80
C ASP A 550 -15.71 -11.36 13.66
N LEU A 551 -15.96 -10.97 12.41
CA LEU A 551 -16.63 -9.71 12.06
C LEU A 551 -18.00 -9.55 12.72
N GLU A 552 -18.71 -10.65 12.99
CA GLU A 552 -20.02 -10.61 13.64
C GLU A 552 -19.94 -10.07 15.09
N ARG A 553 -18.75 -10.09 15.72
CA ARG A 553 -18.52 -9.51 17.06
C ARG A 553 -18.36 -8.00 17.07
N LEU A 554 -17.97 -7.39 15.96
CA LEU A 554 -17.63 -5.95 15.87
C LEU A 554 -18.85 -5.03 15.88
N GLY A 555 -20.04 -5.55 15.58
CA GLY A 555 -21.29 -4.80 15.74
C GLY A 555 -21.54 -3.74 14.66
N HIS A 556 -21.16 -4.01 13.40
CA HIS A 556 -21.44 -3.13 12.26
C HIS A 556 -22.93 -2.76 12.16
N HIS A 557 -23.20 -1.46 12.13
CA HIS A 557 -24.54 -0.87 12.09
C HIS A 557 -24.73 0.16 10.98
N ARG A 558 -23.65 0.61 10.32
CA ARG A 558 -23.68 1.66 9.28
C ARG A 558 -23.53 1.10 7.87
N ILE A 559 -22.98 -0.09 7.71
CA ILE A 559 -22.96 -0.81 6.42
C ILE A 559 -24.38 -1.00 5.88
N ARG A 560 -24.50 -1.03 4.55
CA ARG A 560 -25.77 -1.33 3.89
C ARG A 560 -26.02 -2.83 3.92
N ARG A 561 -27.20 -3.25 4.40
CA ARG A 561 -27.61 -4.65 4.54
C ARG A 561 -28.73 -5.01 3.55
N PRO A 562 -28.85 -6.26 3.08
CA PRO A 562 -28.06 -7.44 3.48
C PRO A 562 -26.61 -7.41 2.96
N MET A 563 -25.68 -7.93 3.76
CA MET A 563 -24.23 -7.99 3.46
C MET A 563 -23.64 -9.33 3.90
N TRP A 564 -22.98 -10.06 3.01
CA TRP A 564 -22.20 -11.23 3.42
C TRP A 564 -20.88 -10.77 4.06
N PRO A 565 -20.42 -11.37 5.18
CA PRO A 565 -20.96 -12.54 5.87
C PRO A 565 -22.00 -12.23 6.96
N PHE A 566 -22.29 -10.97 7.27
CA PHE A 566 -23.17 -10.54 8.37
C PHE A 566 -24.63 -11.00 8.23
N ASP A 567 -25.13 -11.09 7.00
CA ASP A 567 -26.48 -11.53 6.66
C ASP A 567 -26.38 -12.76 5.74
N LYS A 568 -26.94 -13.89 6.17
CA LYS A 568 -26.89 -15.18 5.43
C LYS A 568 -28.08 -15.41 4.51
N LYS A 569 -29.09 -14.55 4.59
CA LYS A 569 -30.34 -14.66 3.82
C LYS A 569 -30.49 -13.41 2.97
N PHE A 570 -30.60 -13.62 1.67
CA PHE A 570 -30.91 -12.60 0.67
C PHE A 570 -32.27 -12.96 0.09
N ASP A 571 -33.25 -12.06 0.21
CA ASP A 571 -34.61 -12.30 -0.30
C ASP A 571 -34.62 -12.38 -1.83
N GLU A 572 -33.72 -11.63 -2.47
CA GLU A 572 -33.46 -11.64 -3.92
C GLU A 572 -31.95 -11.72 -4.16
N GLU A 573 -31.56 -12.32 -5.30
CA GLU A 573 -30.16 -12.27 -5.74
C GLU A 573 -29.75 -10.80 -5.96
N PRO A 574 -28.53 -10.39 -5.54
CA PRO A 574 -28.05 -9.04 -5.74
C PRO A 574 -28.07 -8.62 -7.22
N ASP A 575 -28.43 -7.37 -7.49
CA ASP A 575 -28.31 -6.79 -8.83
C ASP A 575 -26.83 -6.52 -9.16
N LEU A 576 -26.25 -7.45 -9.91
CA LEU A 576 -24.87 -7.42 -10.41
C LEU A 576 -24.76 -6.85 -11.83
N SER A 577 -25.78 -6.12 -12.30
CA SER A 577 -25.72 -5.42 -13.58
C SER A 577 -24.82 -4.18 -13.52
N THR A 578 -24.29 -3.82 -14.68
CA THR A 578 -23.43 -2.62 -14.79
C THR A 578 -24.18 -1.36 -14.40
N ARG A 579 -23.64 -0.61 -13.44
CA ARG A 579 -24.07 0.77 -13.15
C ARG A 579 -23.07 1.73 -13.79
N TRP A 580 -23.53 2.50 -14.78
CA TRP A 580 -22.70 3.47 -15.46
C TRP A 580 -22.48 4.71 -14.60
N ILE A 581 -21.21 5.04 -14.35
CA ILE A 581 -20.83 6.27 -13.66
C ILE A 581 -20.61 7.37 -14.70
N SER A 582 -21.29 8.52 -14.52
CA SER A 582 -21.10 9.72 -15.34
C SER A 582 -19.61 10.09 -15.44
N LYS A 583 -19.23 10.84 -16.50
CA LYS A 583 -17.89 11.44 -16.56
C LYS A 583 -17.69 12.41 -15.39
N SER A 584 -16.44 12.55 -14.95
CA SER A 584 -16.11 13.39 -13.77
C SER A 584 -16.40 14.88 -13.97
N ASN A 585 -16.49 15.34 -15.23
CA ASN A 585 -16.88 16.70 -15.61
C ASN A 585 -18.37 16.85 -15.98
N GLU A 586 -19.16 15.79 -15.81
CA GLU A 586 -20.61 15.81 -15.97
C GLU A 586 -21.27 15.59 -14.60
N PRO A 587 -22.51 16.05 -14.38
CA PRO A 587 -23.23 15.75 -13.15
C PRO A 587 -23.32 14.24 -12.89
N LEU A 588 -23.18 13.84 -11.63
CA LEU A 588 -23.35 12.46 -11.22
C LEU A 588 -24.83 12.06 -11.35
N THR A 589 -25.12 11.14 -12.28
CA THR A 589 -26.49 10.67 -12.58
C THR A 589 -26.57 9.14 -12.47
N GLY A 590 -27.77 8.58 -12.60
CA GLY A 590 -28.00 7.14 -12.43
C GLY A 590 -28.26 6.77 -10.97
N ARG A 591 -28.45 5.47 -10.74
CA ARG A 591 -28.76 4.95 -9.40
C ARG A 591 -27.49 4.79 -8.57
N ASP A 592 -27.64 4.98 -7.26
CA ASP A 592 -26.64 4.59 -6.27
C ASP A 592 -26.70 3.09 -5.98
N GLU A 593 -27.90 2.52 -6.07
CA GLU A 593 -28.18 1.08 -5.99
C GLU A 593 -29.15 0.63 -7.09
#